data_AF-A0A1Q1NPC6-F1
#
_entry.id   AF-A0A1Q1NPC6-F1
#
_cell.length_a   1.000
_cell.length_b   1.000
_cell.length_c   1.000
_cell.angle_alpha   90.00
_cell.angle_beta   90.00
_cell.angle_gamma   90.00
#
_symmetry.space_group_name_H-M   'P 1'
#
loop_
_entity.id
_entity.type
_entity.pdbx_description
1 polymer ?
#
loop_
_entity_poly.entity_id
_entity_poly.type
_entity_poly.pdbx_seq_one_letter_code
_entity_poly.pdbx_strand_id
1 'polypeptide(L)' 'MKIFGIIFLVLTFIALALAGDEDCLPRGSKCLGEDKQCCKGTTCMFYANRCVGI' A
#
# COMPACT_ATOMS: atom_id res chain seq x y z
N MET A 1 30.73 11.81 -17.24
CA MET A 1 30.58 12.13 -15.79
C MET A 1 29.25 12.79 -15.45
N LYS A 2 28.78 13.83 -16.15
CA LYS A 2 27.56 14.60 -15.80
C LYS A 2 26.22 13.86 -16.05
N ILE A 3 26.15 13.03 -17.10
CA ILE A 3 24.94 12.27 -17.47
C ILE A 3 24.55 11.22 -16.42
N PHE A 4 25.53 10.56 -15.80
CA PHE A 4 25.28 9.54 -14.77
C PHE A 4 24.56 10.11 -13.54
N GLY A 5 24.86 11.34 -13.14
CA GLY A 5 24.19 12.00 -12.02
C GLY A 5 22.72 12.29 -12.30
N ILE A 6 22.37 12.65 -13.54
CA ILE A 6 20.99 12.93 -13.94
C ILE A 6 20.17 11.62 -13.93
N ILE A 7 20.74 10.53 -14.43
CA ILE A 7 20.09 9.22 -14.44
C ILE A 7 19.80 8.75 -13.01
N PHE A 8 20.76 8.91 -12.10
CA PHE A 8 20.58 8.55 -10.69
C PHE A 8 19.46 9.35 -10.02
N LEU A 9 19.39 10.66 -10.32
CA LEU A 9 18.33 11.54 -9.84
C LEU A 9 16.95 11.08 -10.31
N VAL A 10 16.81 10.79 -11.61
CA VAL A 10 15.55 10.30 -12.18
C VAL A 10 15.12 8.97 -11.56
N LEU A 11 16.06 8.02 -11.37
CA LEU A 11 15.77 6.74 -10.71
C LEU A 11 15.30 6.91 -9.27
N THR A 12 15.90 7.83 -8.50
CA THR A 12 15.43 8.11 -7.12
C THR A 12 14.02 8.71 -7.08
N PHE A 13 13.69 9.59 -8.03
CA PHE A 13 12.33 10.16 -8.14
C PHE A 13 11.29 9.10 -8.50
N ILE A 14 11.62 8.18 -9.40
CA ILE A 14 10.72 7.08 -9.79
C ILE A 14 10.47 6.15 -8.59
N ALA A 15 11.53 5.78 -7.84
CA ALA A 15 11.37 4.97 -6.64
C ALA A 15 10.44 5.62 -5.60
N LEU A 16 10.52 6.95 -5.43
CA LEU A 16 9.65 7.69 -4.52
C LEU A 16 8.19 7.73 -5.01
N ALA A 17 7.98 7.75 -6.32
CA ALA A 17 6.64 7.71 -6.92
C ALA A 17 5.97 6.32 -6.81
N LEU A 18 6.75 5.24 -6.80
CA LEU A 18 6.24 3.87 -6.62
C LEU A 18 6.17 3.41 -5.16
N ALA A 19 6.75 4.15 -4.22
CA ALA A 19 6.64 3.85 -2.78
C ALA A 19 5.23 4.12 -2.20
N GLY A 20 4.26 4.47 -3.04
CA GLY A 20 2.86 4.69 -2.68
C GLY A 20 1.95 3.50 -2.95
N ASP A 21 2.47 2.28 -2.96
CA ASP A 21 1.59 1.11 -2.91
C ASP A 21 0.93 1.06 -1.53
N GLU A 22 -0.37 1.31 -1.55
CA GLU A 22 -1.20 1.43 -0.36
C GLU A 22 -1.13 0.13 0.44
N ASP A 23 -0.40 0.18 1.56
CA ASP A 23 -0.29 -0.92 2.53
C ASP A 23 -1.62 -1.12 3.27
N CYS A 24 -2.64 -1.51 2.52
CA CYS A 24 -3.96 -1.76 3.04
C CYS A 24 -4.56 -3.06 2.48
N LEU A 25 -5.45 -3.62 3.28
CA LEU A 25 -6.16 -4.86 3.00
C LEU A 25 -7.39 -4.54 2.13
N PRO A 26 -7.49 -5.10 0.91
CA PRO A 26 -8.60 -4.82 0.01
C PRO A 26 -9.92 -5.41 0.54
N ARG A 27 -11.05 -4.93 0.01
CA ARG A 27 -12.37 -5.45 0.40
C ARG A 27 -12.43 -6.97 0.19
N GLY A 28 -12.87 -7.68 1.23
CA GLY A 28 -13.02 -9.13 1.24
C GLY A 28 -11.78 -9.92 1.63
N SER A 29 -10.60 -9.28 1.78
CA SER A 29 -9.41 -9.94 2.31
C SER A 29 -9.54 -10.20 3.81
N LYS A 30 -8.79 -11.18 4.30
CA LYS A 30 -8.67 -11.50 5.72
C LYS A 30 -8.03 -10.31 6.46
N CYS A 31 -8.43 -10.05 7.70
CA CYS A 31 -7.95 -8.90 8.46
C CYS A 31 -7.52 -9.19 9.90
N LEU A 32 -7.89 -10.34 10.48
CA LEU A 32 -7.37 -10.77 11.77
C LEU A 32 -6.04 -11.51 11.62
N GLY A 33 -5.04 -11.04 12.34
CA GLY A 33 -3.67 -11.56 12.30
C GLY A 33 -2.82 -10.99 11.16
N GLU A 34 -3.34 -10.01 10.43
CA GLU A 34 -2.58 -9.24 9.44
C GLU A 34 -2.04 -7.96 10.10
N ASP A 35 -0.80 -7.58 9.77
CA ASP A 35 -0.17 -6.36 10.29
C ASP A 35 -0.63 -5.08 9.55
N LYS A 36 -1.63 -5.21 8.65
CA LYS A 36 -2.13 -4.14 7.79
C LYS A 36 -3.58 -3.78 8.12
N GLN A 37 -3.95 -2.53 7.91
CA GLN A 37 -5.34 -2.06 8.08
C GLN A 37 -6.16 -2.27 6.81
N CYS A 38 -7.49 -2.37 6.92
CA CYS A 38 -8.37 -2.34 5.76
C CYS A 38 -8.26 -1.01 5.01
N CYS A 39 -8.37 -1.06 3.67
CA CYS A 39 -8.35 0.14 2.84
C CYS A 39 -9.48 1.10 3.21
N LYS A 40 -9.28 2.39 2.94
CA LYS A 40 -10.25 3.45 3.26
C LYS A 40 -11.65 3.11 2.73
N GLY A 41 -12.67 3.33 3.56
CA GLY A 41 -14.07 2.98 3.24
C GLY A 41 -14.43 1.52 3.54
N THR A 42 -13.49 0.73 4.06
CA THR A 42 -13.75 -0.61 4.57
C THR A 42 -13.26 -0.75 6.01
N THR A 43 -13.89 -1.64 6.78
CA THR A 43 -13.56 -1.95 8.17
C THR A 43 -13.44 -3.46 8.37
N CYS A 44 -12.59 -3.89 9.29
CA CYS A 44 -12.43 -5.31 9.62
C CYS A 44 -13.61 -5.77 10.47
N MET A 45 -14.46 -6.64 9.92
CA MET A 45 -15.52 -7.31 10.68
C MET A 45 -14.94 -8.54 11.40
N PHE A 46 -14.81 -8.47 12.72
CA PHE A 46 -14.23 -9.54 13.55
C PHE A 46 -14.91 -10.90 13.36
N TYR A 47 -16.24 -10.94 13.30
CA TYR A 47 -16.98 -12.20 13.15
C TYR A 47 -16.79 -12.85 11.76
N ALA A 48 -16.58 -12.03 10.72
CA ALA A 48 -16.37 -12.51 9.35
C ALA A 48 -14.88 -12.69 9.02
N ASN A 49 -13.99 -12.13 9.86
CA ASN A 49 -12.56 -12.02 9.61
C ASN A 49 -12.26 -11.46 8.21
N ARG A 50 -12.97 -10.41 7.80
CA ARG A 50 -12.82 -9.79 6.48
C ARG A 50 -12.99 -8.28 6.51
N CYS A 51 -12.34 -7.59 5.59
CA CYS A 51 -12.60 -6.17 5.31
C CYS A 51 -13.94 -6.01 4.57
N VAL A 52 -14.88 -5.27 5.15
CA VAL A 52 -16.24 -5.05 4.62
C VAL A 52 -16.50 -3.55 4.52
N GLY A 53 -17.33 -3.12 3.56
CA GLY A 53 -17.69 -1.69 3.43
C GLY A 53 -18.35 -1.15 4.69
N ILE A 54 -17.98 0.07 5.08
CA ILE A 54 -18.63 0.84 6.16
C ILE A 54 -20.03 1.26 5.70
#